data_AF-A0A8S3JND1-F1
#
_entry.id   AF-A0A8S3JND1-F1
#
_cell.length_a   1.000
_cell.length_b   1.000
_cell.length_c   1.000
_cell.angle_alpha   90.00
_cell.angle_beta   90.00
_cell.angle_gamma   90.00
#
_symmetry.space_group_name_H-M   'P 1'
#
loop_
_entity.id
_entity.type
_entity.pdbx_description
1 polymer ?
#
loop_
_entity_poly.entity_id
_entity_poly.type
_entity_poly.pdbx_seq_one_letter_code
_entity_poly.pdbx_strand_id
1 'polypeptide(L)'
;QGGFLVNAELQARHNIWVAGDAASFYDIKLGRRRVEHYDHAIVSGKLAGENMTGAHNPYWHQSMFWSDLGPNIGFEAIGLTDSGLQTVAVYAKGKFNDEGQKGDSDGNREQKDAVPISNSNVLKEKTSETRPTTDNKNAYNKGVVFYLKDNRVVGVVLWNIFNRIPIARKIIKDQQVITDFQELAKLFNIHQD
;
A
#
# COMPACT_ATOMS: atom_id res chain seq x y z
N GLN A 1 -4.59 21.27 -5.60
CA GLN A 1 -5.36 20.03 -5.41
C GLN A 1 -6.77 20.23 -5.96
N GLY A 2 -7.37 19.19 -6.53
CA GLY A 2 -8.76 19.20 -7.04
C GLY A 2 -9.64 18.18 -6.30
N GLY A 3 -10.86 17.96 -6.80
CA GLY A 3 -11.85 17.06 -6.20
C GLY A 3 -12.86 17.78 -5.29
N PHE A 4 -13.97 17.11 -5.00
CA PHE A 4 -15.02 17.65 -4.16
C PHE A 4 -14.65 17.52 -2.69
N LEU A 5 -14.73 18.63 -1.97
CA LEU A 5 -14.45 18.66 -0.54
C LEU A 5 -15.55 17.89 0.22
N VAL A 6 -15.15 16.87 0.97
CA VAL A 6 -16.03 16.13 1.88
C VAL A 6 -15.62 16.24 3.35
N ASN A 7 -16.56 16.03 4.27
CA ASN A 7 -16.27 15.90 5.70
C ASN A 7 -15.74 14.50 6.05
N ALA A 8 -15.61 14.18 7.34
CA ALA A 8 -15.12 12.88 7.80
C ALA A 8 -16.03 11.71 7.40
N GLU A 9 -17.33 11.94 7.19
CA GLU A 9 -18.33 10.94 6.78
C GLU A 9 -18.50 10.85 5.26
N LEU A 10 -17.58 11.44 4.49
CA LEU A 10 -17.61 11.54 3.03
C LEU A 10 -18.77 12.39 2.45
N GLN A 11 -19.38 13.25 3.27
CA GLN A 11 -20.45 14.16 2.82
C GLN A 11 -19.88 15.45 2.24
N ALA A 12 -20.36 15.83 1.05
CA ALA A 12 -20.21 17.18 0.50
C ALA A 12 -21.34 18.11 0.97
N ARG A 13 -22.54 17.57 1.20
CA ARG A 13 -23.73 18.22 1.78
C ARG A 13 -24.54 17.20 2.59
N HIS A 14 -25.60 17.66 3.26
CA HIS A 14 -26.42 16.84 4.18
C HIS A 14 -26.94 15.53 3.56
N ASN A 15 -27.14 15.48 2.25
CA ASN A 15 -27.64 14.32 1.50
C ASN A 15 -26.82 14.03 0.22
N ILE A 16 -25.56 14.51 0.15
CA ILE A 16 -24.68 14.31 -1.00
C ILE A 16 -23.34 13.79 -0.48
N TRP A 17 -22.94 12.59 -0.94
CA TRP A 17 -21.66 11.97 -0.64
C TRP A 17 -20.77 11.91 -1.88
N VAL A 18 -19.45 11.87 -1.67
CA VAL A 18 -18.47 11.69 -2.75
C VAL A 18 -17.45 10.65 -2.30
N ALA A 19 -17.17 9.69 -3.20
CA ALA A 19 -16.24 8.59 -2.98
C ALA A 19 -15.28 8.46 -4.18
N GLY A 20 -14.24 7.64 -4.02
CA GLY A 20 -13.24 7.37 -5.05
C GLY A 20 -12.48 8.61 -5.51
N ASP A 21 -12.01 8.58 -6.75
CA ASP A 21 -11.08 9.56 -7.32
C ASP A 21 -11.56 11.01 -7.27
N ALA A 22 -12.87 11.22 -7.20
CA ALA A 22 -13.49 12.54 -7.15
C ALA A 22 -13.45 13.17 -5.73
N ALA A 23 -13.21 12.37 -4.69
CA ALA A 23 -13.27 12.83 -3.31
C ALA A 23 -11.96 13.49 -2.86
N SER A 24 -12.05 14.73 -2.39
CA SER A 24 -11.01 15.36 -1.56
C SER A 24 -11.38 15.16 -0.10
N PHE A 25 -10.90 14.06 0.48
CA PHE A 25 -11.19 13.62 1.85
C PHE A 25 -10.10 14.07 2.84
N TYR A 26 -10.41 13.95 4.13
CA TYR A 26 -9.48 14.28 5.20
C TYR A 26 -8.89 13.00 5.81
N ASP A 27 -7.61 12.75 5.54
CA ASP A 27 -6.83 11.72 6.23
C ASP A 27 -6.38 12.29 7.58
N ILE A 28 -6.70 11.60 8.68
CA ILE A 28 -6.39 12.08 10.04
C ILE A 28 -4.90 12.34 10.24
N LYS A 29 -4.05 11.56 9.58
CA LYS A 29 -2.60 11.63 9.76
C LYS A 29 -1.92 12.51 8.71
N LEU A 30 -2.46 12.50 7.48
CA LEU A 30 -1.80 13.09 6.31
C LEU A 30 -2.50 14.35 5.81
N GLY A 31 -3.62 14.72 6.42
CA GLY A 31 -4.39 15.91 6.08
C GLY A 31 -5.25 15.73 4.83
N ARG A 32 -5.55 16.85 4.17
CA ARG A 32 -6.44 16.86 3.00
C ARG A 32 -5.77 16.22 1.79
N ARG A 33 -6.41 15.21 1.21
CA ARG A 33 -5.88 14.48 0.04
C ARG A 33 -6.97 13.96 -0.88
N ARG A 34 -6.53 13.63 -2.10
CA ARG A 34 -7.26 12.90 -3.15
C ARG A 34 -6.32 11.83 -3.66
N VAL A 35 -6.82 10.63 -3.94
CA VAL A 35 -6.03 9.50 -4.44
C VAL A 35 -6.76 8.82 -5.59
N GLU A 36 -6.01 8.13 -6.44
CA GLU A 36 -6.52 7.38 -7.60
C GLU A 36 -6.22 5.89 -7.38
N HIS A 37 -6.79 5.35 -6.31
CA HIS A 37 -6.54 3.98 -5.87
C HIS A 37 -7.83 3.18 -5.95
N TYR A 38 -7.73 1.96 -6.49
CA TYR A 38 -8.85 1.02 -6.50
C TYR A 38 -9.36 0.72 -5.08
N ASP A 39 -8.45 0.47 -4.13
CA ASP A 39 -8.75 0.27 -2.71
C ASP A 39 -9.52 1.45 -2.09
N HIS A 40 -9.15 2.70 -2.45
CA HIS A 40 -9.88 3.87 -1.99
C HIS A 40 -11.32 3.87 -2.52
N ALA A 41 -11.51 3.60 -3.81
CA ALA A 41 -12.83 3.59 -4.44
C ALA A 41 -13.76 2.53 -3.81
N ILE A 42 -13.24 1.33 -3.54
CA ILE A 42 -13.99 0.25 -2.89
C ILE A 42 -14.39 0.65 -1.47
N VAL A 43 -13.43 1.02 -0.62
CA VAL A 43 -13.69 1.26 0.80
C VAL A 43 -14.49 2.55 1.03
N SER A 44 -14.18 3.63 0.29
CA SER A 44 -14.94 4.89 0.41
C SER A 44 -16.35 4.77 -0.17
N GLY A 45 -16.54 4.02 -1.26
CA GLY A 45 -17.85 3.77 -1.84
C GLY A 45 -18.75 2.97 -0.91
N LYS A 46 -18.21 1.90 -0.31
CA LYS A 46 -18.91 1.13 0.74
C LYS A 46 -19.30 2.00 1.92
N LEU A 47 -18.35 2.77 2.47
CA LEU A 47 -18.62 3.66 3.60
C LEU A 47 -19.67 4.72 3.26
N ALA A 48 -19.61 5.31 2.08
CA ALA A 48 -20.62 6.27 1.62
C ALA A 48 -22.00 5.62 1.59
N GLY A 49 -22.13 4.39 1.08
CA GLY A 49 -23.37 3.63 1.10
C GLY A 49 -23.90 3.36 2.52
N GLU A 50 -23.03 2.94 3.44
CA GLU A 50 -23.38 2.74 4.85
C GLU A 50 -23.88 4.06 5.49
N ASN A 51 -23.22 5.17 5.21
CA ASN A 51 -23.59 6.49 5.73
C ASN A 51 -24.88 7.03 5.09
N MET A 52 -25.13 6.74 3.82
CA MET A 52 -26.41 7.02 3.16
C MET A 52 -27.58 6.27 3.82
N THR A 53 -27.30 5.15 4.49
CA THR A 53 -28.27 4.37 5.29
C THR A 53 -28.24 4.66 6.80
N GLY A 54 -27.57 5.74 7.22
CA GLY A 54 -27.60 6.23 8.61
C GLY A 54 -26.51 5.68 9.54
N ALA A 55 -25.44 5.08 9.01
CA ALA A 55 -24.34 4.58 9.85
C ALA A 55 -23.48 5.69 10.49
N HIS A 56 -23.34 6.84 9.83
CA HIS A 56 -22.55 8.00 10.31
C HIS A 56 -21.10 7.66 10.71
N ASN A 57 -20.48 6.74 9.99
CA ASN A 57 -19.12 6.29 10.25
C ASN A 57 -18.08 7.19 9.57
N PRO A 58 -16.97 7.54 10.25
CA PRO A 58 -15.91 8.34 9.65
C PRO A 58 -14.96 7.52 8.76
N TYR A 59 -14.38 8.15 7.74
CA TYR A 59 -13.40 7.55 6.83
C TYR A 59 -12.00 7.58 7.45
N TRP A 60 -11.59 6.47 8.08
CA TRP A 60 -10.26 6.30 8.69
C TRP A 60 -9.33 5.37 7.89
N HIS A 61 -9.76 4.93 6.71
CA HIS A 61 -8.99 4.01 5.89
C HIS A 61 -7.80 4.72 5.24
N GLN A 62 -6.61 4.14 5.41
CA GLN A 62 -5.41 4.57 4.69
C GLN A 62 -5.30 3.78 3.40
N SER A 63 -5.65 4.39 2.27
CA SER A 63 -5.66 3.63 1.02
C SER A 63 -4.26 3.21 0.59
N MET A 64 -4.14 1.96 0.12
CA MET A 64 -2.93 1.42 -0.48
C MET A 64 -3.02 1.44 -2.03
N PHE A 65 -1.86 1.35 -2.66
CA PHE A 65 -1.70 1.26 -4.12
C PHE A 65 -0.77 0.09 -4.44
N TRP A 66 -0.94 -0.50 -5.62
CA TRP A 66 0.02 -1.46 -6.16
C TRP A 66 0.21 -1.28 -7.68
N SER A 67 1.34 -1.74 -8.19
CA SER A 67 1.64 -1.79 -9.62
C SER A 67 2.55 -2.96 -9.93
N ASP A 68 2.20 -3.75 -10.95
CA ASP A 68 3.05 -4.83 -11.46
C ASP A 68 3.57 -4.46 -12.86
N LEU A 69 4.89 -4.55 -13.04
CA LEU A 69 5.57 -4.39 -14.31
C LEU A 69 5.99 -5.77 -14.81
N GLY A 70 5.03 -6.46 -15.42
CA GLY A 70 5.20 -7.87 -15.79
C GLY A 70 5.31 -8.78 -14.56
N PRO A 71 5.81 -10.02 -14.72
CA PRO A 71 5.73 -11.03 -13.67
C PRO A 71 6.75 -10.86 -12.53
N ASN A 72 7.76 -10.01 -12.72
CA ASN A 72 8.98 -10.03 -11.92
C ASN A 72 9.20 -8.77 -11.07
N ILE A 73 8.43 -7.72 -11.31
CA ILE A 73 8.60 -6.42 -10.67
C ILE A 73 7.23 -5.98 -10.16
N GLY A 74 7.09 -5.90 -8.85
CA GLY A 74 5.90 -5.41 -8.18
C GLY A 74 6.23 -4.30 -7.19
N PHE A 75 5.30 -3.36 -7.08
CA PHE A 75 5.35 -2.27 -6.12
C PHE A 75 4.06 -2.23 -5.31
N GLU A 76 4.18 -1.97 -4.01
CA GLU A 76 3.05 -1.57 -3.16
C GLU A 76 3.40 -0.24 -2.49
N ALA A 77 2.40 0.61 -2.25
CA ALA A 77 2.61 1.92 -1.66
C ALA A 77 1.47 2.31 -0.71
N ILE A 78 1.79 3.07 0.32
CA ILE A 78 0.81 3.62 1.27
C ILE A 78 1.31 4.96 1.82
N GLY A 79 0.37 5.89 2.09
CA GLY A 79 0.67 7.18 2.70
C GLY A 79 1.01 8.29 1.70
N LEU A 80 1.96 9.16 2.04
CA LEU A 80 2.51 10.23 1.20
C LEU A 80 3.85 9.79 0.59
N THR A 81 3.84 9.45 -0.69
CA THR A 81 5.00 8.93 -1.43
C THR A 81 5.47 9.93 -2.49
N ASP A 82 5.82 11.13 -2.03
CA ASP A 82 6.33 12.22 -2.86
C ASP A 82 7.86 12.24 -2.83
N SER A 83 8.52 12.16 -4.00
CA SER A 83 9.99 12.13 -4.10
C SER A 83 10.67 13.42 -3.66
N GLY A 84 9.93 14.52 -3.49
CA GLY A 84 10.41 15.75 -2.87
C GLY A 84 10.57 15.67 -1.34
N LEU A 85 10.05 14.62 -0.69
CA LEU A 85 10.24 14.39 0.73
C LEU A 85 11.61 13.78 1.02
N GLN A 86 12.09 13.95 2.26
CA GLN A 86 13.24 13.20 2.73
C GLN A 86 12.90 11.70 2.71
N THR A 87 13.81 10.90 2.16
CA THR A 87 13.64 9.45 2.08
C THR A 87 14.81 8.69 2.71
N VAL A 88 14.50 7.53 3.27
CA VAL A 88 15.49 6.53 3.66
C VAL A 88 15.10 5.22 2.99
N ALA A 89 16.03 4.63 2.23
CA ALA A 89 15.80 3.40 1.51
C ALA A 89 16.72 2.29 2.02
N VAL A 90 16.16 1.09 2.21
CA VAL A 90 16.91 -0.10 2.59
C VAL A 90 16.61 -1.21 1.58
N TYR A 91 17.66 -1.69 0.94
CA TYR A 91 17.60 -2.69 -0.12
C TYR A 91 18.31 -3.97 0.29
N ALA A 92 17.83 -5.10 -0.22
CA ALA A 92 18.47 -6.40 -0.03
C ALA A 92 18.54 -7.18 -1.33
N LYS A 93 19.45 -8.16 -1.34
CA LYS A 93 19.44 -9.25 -2.31
C LYS A 93 18.44 -10.29 -1.84
N GLY A 94 17.75 -10.93 -2.78
CA GLY A 94 16.83 -12.02 -2.52
C GLY A 94 16.90 -13.03 -3.64
N LYS A 95 16.48 -14.27 -3.41
CA LYS A 95 16.24 -15.20 -4.51
C LYS A 95 14.97 -14.75 -5.23
N PHE A 96 15.01 -14.65 -6.56
CA PHE A 96 13.81 -14.66 -7.39
C PHE A 96 13.18 -16.04 -7.22
N ASN A 97 12.46 -16.29 -6.11
CA ASN A 97 11.61 -17.47 -5.83
C ASN A 97 11.07 -17.47 -4.38
N ASP A 98 10.83 -16.32 -3.74
CA ASP A 98 10.05 -16.30 -2.50
C ASP A 98 8.56 -16.28 -2.86
N GLU A 99 7.80 -17.12 -2.16
CA GLU A 99 6.42 -17.58 -2.38
C GLU A 99 5.33 -16.48 -2.41
N GLY A 100 5.70 -15.21 -2.57
CA GLY A 100 4.82 -14.05 -2.76
C GLY A 100 4.61 -13.61 -4.21
N GLN A 101 5.29 -14.22 -5.19
CA GLN A 101 5.15 -13.87 -6.63
C GLN A 101 3.80 -14.25 -7.25
N LYS A 102 2.92 -14.95 -6.54
CA LYS A 102 1.50 -15.02 -6.89
C LYS A 102 0.76 -13.79 -6.36
N GLY A 103 1.20 -12.61 -6.80
CA GLY A 103 0.29 -11.49 -6.94
C GLY A 103 -0.61 -11.84 -8.12
N ASP A 104 -1.73 -12.48 -7.81
CA ASP A 104 -2.72 -12.91 -8.78
C ASP A 104 -2.92 -11.80 -9.82
N SER A 105 -2.85 -12.18 -11.10
CA SER A 105 -3.41 -11.41 -12.21
C SER A 105 -4.93 -11.19 -12.10
N ASP A 106 -5.55 -11.73 -11.05
CA ASP A 106 -6.89 -11.37 -10.58
C ASP A 106 -6.76 -10.30 -9.51
N GLY A 107 -7.41 -9.14 -9.68
CA GLY A 107 -7.35 -7.96 -8.80
C GLY A 107 -7.85 -8.15 -7.35
N ASN A 108 -7.33 -9.14 -6.62
CA ASN A 108 -7.75 -9.60 -5.30
C ASN A 108 -6.68 -9.41 -4.22
N ARG A 109 -5.62 -8.61 -4.45
CA ARG A 109 -4.59 -8.31 -3.41
C ARG A 109 -5.19 -7.71 -2.14
N GLU A 110 -6.35 -7.05 -2.24
CA GLU A 110 -7.08 -6.45 -1.13
C GLU A 110 -7.71 -7.47 -0.19
N GLN A 111 -8.15 -8.63 -0.69
CA GLN A 111 -8.92 -9.60 0.09
C GLN A 111 -8.03 -10.40 1.05
N LYS A 112 -6.71 -10.43 0.82
CA LYS A 112 -5.73 -11.14 1.67
C LYS A 112 -5.35 -10.36 2.93
N ASP A 113 -5.65 -9.06 3.00
CA ASP A 113 -5.35 -8.20 4.17
C ASP A 113 -6.50 -8.15 5.21
N ALA A 114 -7.61 -8.88 4.97
CA ALA A 114 -8.70 -9.09 5.94
C ALA A 114 -8.65 -10.54 6.52
N VAL A 115 -8.57 -10.69 7.84
CA VAL A 115 -8.66 -11.98 8.57
C VAL A 115 -10.16 -12.42 8.67
N PRO A 116 -10.61 -13.72 8.66
CA PRO A 116 -9.91 -15.04 8.80
C PRO A 116 -10.31 -16.20 7.83
N ILE A 117 -9.47 -17.28 7.86
CA ILE A 117 -9.71 -18.74 7.72
C ILE A 117 -10.53 -19.29 6.51
N SER A 118 -9.86 -19.98 5.58
CA SER A 118 -10.11 -21.41 5.25
C SER A 118 -9.23 -21.91 4.09
N ASN A 119 -8.89 -23.20 4.16
CA ASN A 119 -8.02 -23.93 3.24
C ASN A 119 -8.68 -24.14 1.87
N SER A 120 -7.92 -23.97 0.79
CA SER A 120 -8.06 -24.85 -0.39
C SER A 120 -6.81 -24.83 -1.27
N ASN A 121 -6.23 -26.02 -1.43
CA ASN A 121 -5.21 -26.36 -2.42
C ASN A 121 -5.86 -26.50 -3.79
N VAL A 122 -5.43 -25.73 -4.79
CA VAL A 122 -5.55 -26.13 -6.20
C VAL A 122 -4.27 -25.79 -6.95
N LEU A 123 -3.58 -26.84 -7.40
CA LEU A 123 -2.41 -26.81 -8.28
C LEU A 123 -2.84 -26.47 -9.71
N LYS A 124 -2.15 -25.53 -10.38
CA LYS A 124 -2.12 -25.43 -11.85
C LYS A 124 -0.73 -25.03 -12.36
N GLU A 125 -0.46 -25.53 -13.56
CA GLU A 125 0.81 -25.93 -14.17
C GLU A 125 1.74 -24.80 -14.64
N LYS A 126 3.00 -25.19 -14.84
CA LYS A 126 4.15 -24.37 -15.26
C LYS A 126 4.20 -24.24 -16.79
N THR A 127 4.35 -23.01 -17.28
CA THR A 127 4.97 -22.71 -18.57
C THR A 127 6.06 -21.67 -18.35
N SER A 128 7.29 -22.13 -18.47
CA SER A 128 8.52 -21.35 -18.32
C SER A 128 8.90 -20.72 -19.66
N GLU A 129 8.76 -19.40 -19.79
CA GLU A 129 9.42 -18.64 -20.84
C GLU A 129 10.63 -17.89 -20.25
N THR A 130 11.82 -18.42 -20.53
CA THR A 130 13.11 -17.82 -20.19
C THR A 130 13.48 -16.75 -21.23
N ARG A 131 13.64 -15.50 -20.76
CA ARG A 131 14.34 -14.43 -21.49
C ARG A 131 15.57 -13.96 -20.69
N PRO A 132 16.60 -13.44 -21.38
CA PRO A 132 17.97 -13.41 -20.85
C PRO A 132 18.10 -12.36 -19.75
N THR A 133 18.42 -12.82 -18.54
CA THR A 133 18.83 -11.93 -17.46
C THR A 133 20.24 -11.44 -17.76
N THR A 134 20.40 -10.12 -17.81
CA THR A 134 21.70 -9.51 -17.54
C THR A 134 22.00 -9.81 -16.08
N ASP A 135 22.65 -10.95 -15.84
CA ASP A 135 23.03 -11.49 -14.53
C ASP A 135 24.10 -10.59 -13.88
N ASN A 136 23.68 -9.41 -13.44
CA ASN A 136 24.45 -8.67 -12.46
C ASN A 136 24.16 -9.32 -11.10
N LYS A 137 24.88 -10.40 -10.78
CA LYS A 137 24.77 -11.18 -9.52
C LYS A 137 24.91 -10.34 -8.24
N ASN A 138 25.27 -9.06 -8.38
CA ASN A 138 25.42 -8.10 -7.30
C ASN A 138 24.29 -7.07 -7.17
N ALA A 139 23.28 -7.07 -8.05
CA ALA A 139 22.19 -6.12 -7.97
C ALA A 139 21.20 -6.45 -6.85
N TYR A 140 20.71 -5.42 -6.16
CA TYR A 140 19.53 -5.53 -5.30
C TYR A 140 18.28 -5.85 -6.13
N ASN A 141 17.32 -6.56 -5.55
CA ASN A 141 16.08 -6.92 -6.24
C ASN A 141 14.81 -6.78 -5.38
N LYS A 142 14.95 -6.28 -4.15
CA LYS A 142 13.83 -5.89 -3.28
C LYS A 142 14.27 -4.78 -2.32
N GLY A 143 13.31 -4.04 -1.80
CA GLY A 143 13.58 -3.05 -0.77
C GLY A 143 12.36 -2.29 -0.30
N VAL A 144 12.59 -1.48 0.73
CA VAL A 144 11.60 -0.58 1.32
C VAL A 144 12.15 0.84 1.26
N VAL A 145 11.29 1.79 0.89
CA VAL A 145 11.57 3.22 0.89
C VAL A 145 10.62 3.89 1.85
N PHE A 146 11.17 4.55 2.87
CA PHE A 146 10.42 5.33 3.85
C PHE A 146 10.45 6.80 3.46
N TYR A 147 9.28 7.44 3.41
CA TYR A 147 9.10 8.87 3.17
C TYR A 147 8.86 9.58 4.50
N LEU A 148 9.59 10.66 4.75
CA LEU A 148 9.71 11.27 6.06
C LEU A 148 9.20 12.71 6.10
N LYS A 149 8.61 13.06 7.24
CA LYS A 149 8.35 14.44 7.65
C LYS A 149 8.62 14.54 9.15
N ASP A 150 9.48 15.46 9.56
CA ASP A 150 9.88 15.65 10.97
C ASP A 150 10.35 14.34 11.64
N ASN A 151 11.16 13.54 10.92
CA ASN A 151 11.64 12.20 11.31
C ASN A 151 10.54 11.16 11.60
N ARG A 152 9.31 11.40 11.15
CA ARG A 152 8.20 10.44 11.21
C ARG A 152 7.91 9.91 9.81
N VAL A 153 7.60 8.63 9.73
CA VAL A 153 7.22 7.99 8.46
C VAL A 153 5.81 8.44 8.07
N VAL A 154 5.70 9.08 6.91
CA VAL A 154 4.42 9.54 6.33
C VAL A 154 4.01 8.73 5.10
N GLY A 155 4.94 7.97 4.51
CA GLY A 155 4.67 7.08 3.40
C GLY A 155 5.70 5.97 3.29
N VAL A 156 5.31 4.89 2.64
CA VAL A 156 6.15 3.71 2.40
C VAL A 156 5.92 3.23 0.99
N VAL A 157 7.00 2.95 0.27
CA VAL A 157 6.99 2.17 -0.98
C VAL A 157 7.74 0.87 -0.75
N LEU A 158 7.11 -0.23 -1.15
CA LEU A 158 7.63 -1.59 -1.12
C LEU A 158 7.93 -2.00 -2.55
N TRP A 159 9.18 -2.40 -2.81
CA TRP A 159 9.60 -2.94 -4.09
C TRP A 159 9.89 -4.43 -3.91
N ASN A 160 9.12 -5.28 -4.59
CA ASN A 160 9.19 -6.75 -4.49
C ASN A 160 9.10 -7.28 -3.05
N ILE A 161 8.34 -6.57 -2.21
CA ILE A 161 7.94 -7.00 -0.87
C ILE A 161 6.42 -6.92 -0.84
N PHE A 162 5.77 -8.04 -0.53
CA PHE A 162 4.31 -8.17 -0.53
C PHE A 162 3.80 -8.59 0.85
N ASN A 163 2.51 -8.42 1.11
CA ASN A 163 1.87 -8.79 2.38
C ASN A 163 2.51 -8.08 3.60
N ARG A 164 2.97 -6.84 3.41
CA ARG A 164 3.61 -6.01 4.44
C ARG A 164 2.95 -4.63 4.59
N ILE A 165 1.90 -4.35 3.81
CA ILE A 165 1.08 -3.13 3.94
C ILE A 165 0.48 -2.97 5.35
N PRO A 166 -0.01 -4.02 6.05
CA PRO A 166 -0.48 -3.86 7.43
C PRO A 166 0.59 -3.31 8.39
N ILE A 167 1.86 -3.69 8.19
CA ILE A 167 3.00 -3.18 8.97
C ILE A 167 3.23 -1.70 8.64
N ALA A 168 3.31 -1.36 7.35
CA ALA A 168 3.49 0.02 6.90
C ALA A 168 2.36 0.94 7.39
N ARG A 169 1.11 0.48 7.35
CA ARG A 169 -0.07 1.17 7.87
C ARG A 169 0.07 1.47 9.37
N LYS A 170 0.51 0.48 10.16
CA LYS A 170 0.75 0.67 11.60
C LYS A 170 1.82 1.72 11.85
N ILE A 171 2.94 1.66 11.14
CA ILE A 171 4.05 2.64 11.27
C ILE A 171 3.56 4.07 11.01
N ILE A 172 2.82 4.30 9.92
CA ILE A 172 2.28 5.63 9.59
C ILE A 172 1.24 6.08 10.62
N LYS A 173 0.40 5.16 11.12
CA LYS A 173 -0.62 5.46 12.14
C LYS A 173 0.00 5.86 13.48
N ASP A 174 1.03 5.15 13.91
CA ASP A 174 1.68 5.39 15.19
C ASP A 174 2.51 6.70 15.19
N GLN A 175 2.91 7.17 14.01
CA GLN A 175 3.66 8.41 13.79
C GLN A 175 4.90 8.53 14.70
N GLN A 176 5.55 7.42 15.05
CA GLN A 176 6.72 7.47 15.93
C GLN A 176 7.91 8.15 15.21
N VAL A 177 8.74 8.84 15.99
CA VAL A 177 10.03 9.33 15.50
C VAL A 177 10.96 8.13 15.36
N ILE A 178 11.47 7.92 14.15
CA ILE A 178 12.35 6.78 13.86
C ILE A 178 13.80 7.26 13.80
N THR A 179 14.67 6.57 14.54
CA THR A 179 16.11 6.85 14.57
C THR A 179 16.94 5.76 13.90
N ASP A 180 16.44 4.52 13.87
CA ASP A 180 17.11 3.37 13.25
C ASP A 180 16.22 2.73 12.17
N PHE A 181 16.50 3.10 10.92
CA PHE A 181 15.79 2.56 9.76
C PHE A 181 16.27 1.17 9.35
N GLN A 182 17.46 0.72 9.78
CA GLN A 182 17.91 -0.65 9.53
C GLN A 182 17.11 -1.62 10.39
N GLU A 183 16.87 -1.29 11.67
CA GLU A 183 16.02 -2.10 12.54
C GLU A 183 14.57 -2.10 12.04
N LEU A 184 14.05 -0.95 11.61
CA LEU A 184 12.71 -0.86 11.04
C LEU A 184 12.56 -1.72 9.78
N ALA A 185 13.57 -1.75 8.92
CA ALA A 185 13.55 -2.53 7.68
C ALA A 185 13.48 -4.04 7.92
N LYS A 186 13.93 -4.55 9.06
CA LYS A 186 13.80 -5.97 9.42
C LYS A 186 12.34 -6.44 9.48
N LEU A 187 11.40 -5.55 9.83
CA LEU A 187 9.96 -5.85 9.80
C LEU A 187 9.45 -6.17 8.38
N PHE A 188 10.18 -5.74 7.35
CA PHE A 188 9.88 -5.97 5.94
C PHE A 188 10.70 -7.14 5.35
N ASN A 189 11.30 -7.99 6.19
CA ASN A 189 12.19 -9.08 5.77
C ASN A 189 13.36 -8.60 4.90
N ILE A 190 13.88 -7.41 5.21
CA ILE A 190 15.10 -6.85 4.65
C ILE A 190 16.21 -7.09 5.68
N HIS A 191 17.10 -8.01 5.34
CA HIS A 191 18.27 -8.35 6.14
C HIS A 191 19.53 -7.99 5.34
N GLN A 192 20.57 -7.56 6.04
CA GLN A 192 21.92 -7.54 5.47
C GLN A 192 22.49 -8.96 5.62
N ASP A 193 22.98 -9.53 4.53
CA ASP A 193 23.79 -10.74 4.55
C ASP A 193 25.15 -10.47 5.22
#